data_AF-A0A0B7HJ36-F1
#
_entry.id   AF-A0A0B7HJ36-F1
#
_cell.length_a   1.000
_cell.length_b   1.000
_cell.length_c   1.000
_cell.angle_alpha   90.00
_cell.angle_beta   90.00
_cell.angle_gamma   90.00
#
_symmetry.space_group_name_H-M   'P 1'
#
loop_
_entity.id
_entity.type
_entity.pdbx_description
1 polymer ?
#
loop_
_entity_poly.entity_id
_entity_poly.type
_entity_poly.pdbx_seq_one_letter_code
_entity_poly.pdbx_strand_id
1 'polypeptide(L)'
;MNKAISLIQAQMDIMEKDFKNKIDKIPYWQLKSFVKHSDLSIFEKDYKKYLIENFKNTDFLYQILKEDILIIKNNSKELKIFSIKDRFLEAKGYSSEKIDNIFNFIDKIKSVLN
;
A
#
# COMPACT_ATOMS: atom_id res chain seq x y z
N MET A 1 -8.35 5.09 18.85
CA MET A 1 -7.55 5.82 17.82
C MET A 1 -6.15 5.25 17.64
N ASN A 2 -5.29 5.19 18.66
CA ASN A 2 -3.92 4.62 18.53
C ASN A 2 -3.92 3.18 18.00
N LYS A 3 -4.84 2.33 18.46
CA LYS A 3 -4.98 0.95 17.97
C LYS A 3 -5.35 0.89 16.47
N ALA A 4 -6.16 1.82 15.96
CA ALA A 4 -6.48 1.90 14.53
C ALA A 4 -5.26 2.32 13.70
N ILE A 5 -4.48 3.29 14.18
CA ILE A 5 -3.21 3.68 13.56
C ILE A 5 -2.25 2.48 13.52
N SER A 6 -2.11 1.73 14.62
CA SER A 6 -1.23 0.55 14.67
C SER A 6 -1.68 -0.55 13.70
N LEU A 7 -2.99 -0.76 13.54
CA LEU A 7 -3.53 -1.71 12.55
C LEU A 7 -3.20 -1.26 11.12
N ILE A 8 -3.37 0.02 10.82
CA ILE A 8 -3.06 0.56 9.49
C ILE A 8 -1.55 0.47 9.20
N GLN A 9 -0.71 0.84 10.17
CA GLN A 9 0.74 0.72 10.03
C GLN A 9 1.19 -0.72 9.79
N ALA A 10 0.66 -1.67 10.57
CA ALA A 10 0.97 -3.08 10.38
C ALA A 10 0.57 -3.58 8.98
N GLN A 11 -0.57 -3.14 8.46
CA GLN A 11 -1.00 -3.49 7.10
C GLN A 11 -0.09 -2.87 6.04
N MET A 12 0.33 -1.62 6.21
CA MET A 12 1.29 -0.96 5.33
C MET A 12 2.64 -1.69 5.33
N ASP A 13 3.13 -2.13 6.50
CA ASP A 13 4.37 -2.90 6.62
C ASP A 13 4.29 -4.25 5.89
N ILE A 14 3.14 -4.93 5.95
CA ILE A 14 2.90 -6.17 5.19
C ILE A 14 2.94 -5.88 3.69
N MET A 15 2.28 -4.83 3.23
CA MET A 15 2.27 -4.44 1.82
C MET A 15 3.68 -4.12 1.30
N GLU A 16 4.47 -3.36 2.06
CA GLU A 16 5.87 -3.07 1.73
C GLU A 16 6.70 -4.35 1.66
N LYS A 17 6.55 -5.24 2.64
CA LYS A 17 7.28 -6.50 2.70
C LYS A 17 6.94 -7.42 1.52
N ASP A 18 5.67 -7.52 1.17
CA ASP A 18 5.22 -8.30 0.02
C ASP A 18 5.76 -7.73 -1.30
N PHE A 19 5.74 -6.40 -1.45
CA PHE A 19 6.32 -5.75 -2.62
C PHE A 19 7.84 -5.97 -2.68
N LYS A 20 8.53 -5.81 -1.55
CA LYS A 20 9.97 -6.08 -1.43
C LYS A 20 10.32 -7.51 -1.83
N ASN A 21 9.57 -8.49 -1.31
CA ASN A 21 9.74 -9.90 -1.66
C ASN A 21 9.52 -10.18 -3.15
N LYS A 22 8.61 -9.46 -3.81
CA LYS A 22 8.41 -9.58 -5.26
C LYS A 22 9.61 -9.04 -6.01
N ILE A 23 10.08 -7.82 -5.72
CA ILE A 23 11.22 -7.22 -6.42
C ILE A 23 12.54 -7.94 -6.13
N ASP A 24 12.69 -8.55 -4.96
CA ASP A 24 13.89 -9.32 -4.60
C ASP A 24 14.06 -10.59 -5.44
N LYS A 25 12.95 -11.13 -5.97
CA LYS A 25 12.97 -12.31 -6.86
C LYS A 25 13.19 -11.96 -8.33
N ILE A 26 13.15 -10.67 -8.69
CA ILE A 26 13.27 -10.21 -10.07
C ILE A 26 14.75 -9.99 -10.40
N PRO A 27 15.29 -10.60 -11.47
CA PRO A 27 16.64 -10.34 -11.95
C PRO A 27 16.87 -8.86 -12.28
N TYR A 28 18.09 -8.36 -12.04
CA TYR A 28 18.42 -6.95 -12.21
C TYR A 28 18.10 -6.36 -13.60
N TRP A 29 18.35 -7.13 -14.67
CA TRP A 29 18.07 -6.69 -16.02
C TRP A 29 16.57 -6.42 -16.27
N GLN A 30 15.68 -7.16 -15.59
CA GLN A 30 14.24 -6.90 -15.62
C GLN A 30 13.89 -5.67 -14.78
N LEU A 31 14.51 -5.52 -13.59
CA LEU A 31 14.30 -4.35 -12.73
C LEU A 31 14.59 -3.03 -13.45
N LYS A 32 15.64 -2.98 -14.28
CA LYS A 32 15.97 -1.82 -15.12
C LYS A 32 14.82 -1.40 -16.04
N SER A 33 14.03 -2.34 -16.55
CA SER A 33 12.93 -2.03 -17.47
C SER A 33 11.76 -1.31 -16.81
N PHE A 34 11.63 -1.39 -15.48
CA PHE A 34 10.60 -0.68 -14.71
C PHE A 34 10.95 0.78 -14.41
N VAL A 35 12.18 1.21 -14.69
CA VAL A 35 12.66 2.56 -14.43
C VAL A 35 12.80 3.31 -15.76
N LYS A 36 12.27 4.53 -15.83
CA LYS A 36 12.39 5.35 -17.04
C LYS A 36 13.85 5.72 -17.27
N HIS A 37 14.26 5.78 -18.53
CA HIS A 37 15.62 6.19 -18.91
C HIS A 37 15.99 7.62 -18.44
N SER A 38 15.03 8.46 -18.05
CA SER A 38 15.31 9.76 -17.42
C SER A 38 15.93 9.64 -16.02
N ASP A 39 15.76 8.49 -15.36
CA ASP A 39 16.12 8.27 -13.96
C ASP A 39 17.46 7.50 -13.84
N LEU A 40 18.26 7.51 -14.92
CA LEU A 40 19.51 6.74 -15.09
C LEU A 40 20.65 7.09 -14.12
N SER A 41 20.51 8.12 -13.27
CA SER A 41 21.48 8.45 -12.22
C SER A 41 21.40 7.54 -10.99
N ILE A 42 20.41 6.64 -10.94
CA ILE A 42 20.24 5.68 -9.84
C ILE A 42 21.31 4.59 -9.97
N PHE A 43 22.20 4.48 -8.97
CA PHE A 43 23.15 3.35 -8.86
C PHE A 43 22.37 2.03 -8.71
N GLU A 44 22.92 0.90 -9.18
CA GLU A 44 22.31 -0.44 -9.06
C GLU A 44 21.75 -0.74 -7.64
N LYS A 45 22.46 -0.29 -6.61
CA LYS A 45 22.08 -0.43 -5.19
C LYS A 45 20.78 0.30 -4.82
N ASP A 46 20.41 1.34 -5.57
CA ASP A 46 19.30 2.23 -5.26
C ASP A 46 18.02 1.93 -6.08
N TYR A 47 18.07 1.02 -7.06
CA TYR A 47 16.89 0.65 -7.88
C TYR A 47 15.74 0.07 -7.03
N LYS A 48 16.07 -0.85 -6.11
CA LYS A 48 15.05 -1.46 -5.23
C LYS A 48 14.44 -0.42 -4.30
N LYS A 49 15.25 0.52 -3.80
CA LYS A 49 14.78 1.63 -2.96
C LYS A 49 13.86 2.54 -3.75
N TYR A 50 14.23 2.91 -4.97
CA TYR A 50 13.39 3.69 -5.87
C TYR A 50 12.05 2.99 -6.13
N LEU A 51 12.05 1.69 -6.45
CA LEU A 51 10.81 0.95 -6.70
C LEU A 51 9.91 0.89 -5.47
N ILE A 52 10.49 0.72 -4.27
CA ILE A 52 9.75 0.76 -3.01
C ILE A 52 9.14 2.15 -2.81
N GLU A 53 9.90 3.23 -2.97
CA GLU A 53 9.37 4.60 -2.84
C GLU A 53 8.30 4.91 -3.88
N ASN A 54 8.51 4.49 -5.13
CA ASN A 54 7.51 4.63 -6.18
C ASN A 54 6.24 3.84 -5.85
N PHE A 55 6.36 2.61 -5.35
CA PHE A 55 5.22 1.83 -4.86
C PHE A 55 4.48 2.58 -3.75
N LYS A 56 5.19 3.09 -2.74
CA LYS A 56 4.58 3.86 -1.66
C LYS A 56 3.82 5.07 -2.18
N ASN A 57 4.28 5.71 -3.26
CA ASN A 57 3.67 6.93 -3.81
C ASN A 57 2.57 6.67 -4.86
N THR A 58 2.51 5.48 -5.45
CA THR A 58 1.62 5.18 -6.58
C THR A 58 0.58 4.11 -6.28
N ASP A 59 0.83 3.20 -5.33
CA ASP A 59 -0.14 2.20 -4.94
C ASP A 59 -1.34 2.85 -4.26
N PHE A 60 -2.51 2.64 -4.85
CA PHE A 60 -3.76 3.27 -4.44
C PHE A 60 -4.11 2.96 -2.98
N LEU A 61 -4.00 1.70 -2.57
CA LEU A 61 -4.39 1.30 -1.22
C LEU A 61 -3.39 1.87 -0.22
N TYR A 62 -2.10 1.80 -0.53
CA TYR A 62 -1.04 2.37 0.30
C TYR A 62 -1.23 3.88 0.52
N GLN A 63 -1.56 4.62 -0.54
CA GLN A 63 -1.84 6.05 -0.47
C GLN A 63 -3.06 6.37 0.40
N ILE A 64 -4.16 5.64 0.24
CA ILE A 64 -5.34 5.79 1.10
C ILE A 64 -4.99 5.57 2.57
N LEU A 65 -4.25 4.50 2.87
CA LEU A 65 -3.86 4.18 4.25
C LEU A 65 -2.98 5.27 4.87
N LYS A 66 -2.06 5.84 4.08
CA LYS A 66 -1.21 6.95 4.50
C LYS A 66 -2.04 8.20 4.84
N GLU A 67 -3.04 8.51 4.03
CA GLU A 67 -3.98 9.62 4.28
C GLU A 67 -4.87 9.34 5.50
N ASP A 68 -5.37 8.12 5.66
CA ASP A 68 -6.23 7.72 6.78
C ASP A 68 -5.49 7.83 8.12
N ILE A 69 -4.19 7.54 8.19
CA ILE A 69 -3.37 7.83 9.38
C ILE A 69 -3.43 9.32 9.75
N LEU A 70 -3.34 10.23 8.77
CA LEU A 70 -3.40 11.68 9.01
C LEU A 70 -4.80 12.09 9.50
N ILE A 71 -5.85 11.51 8.91
CA ILE A 71 -7.24 11.75 9.31
C ILE A 71 -7.46 11.33 10.77
N ILE A 72 -6.98 10.15 11.18
CA ILE A 72 -7.09 9.69 12.57
C ILE A 72 -6.29 10.59 13.52
N LYS A 73 -5.08 11.02 13.12
CA LYS A 73 -4.26 11.95 13.91
C LYS A 73 -4.93 13.31 14.10
N ASN A 74 -5.77 13.72 13.15
CA ASN A 74 -6.58 14.93 13.23
C ASN A 74 -7.93 14.70 13.95
N ASN A 75 -8.09 13.59 14.67
CA ASN A 75 -9.30 13.22 15.43
C ASN A 75 -10.57 13.01 14.59
N SER A 76 -10.44 12.78 13.28
CA SER A 76 -11.58 12.40 12.43
C SER A 76 -11.67 10.88 12.28
N LYS A 77 -12.90 10.37 12.14
CA LYS A 77 -13.22 8.96 11.88
C LYS A 77 -13.64 8.71 10.42
N GLU A 78 -13.68 9.76 9.60
CA GLU A 78 -14.08 9.68 8.19
C GLU A 78 -12.92 9.17 7.33
N LEU A 79 -12.63 7.87 7.44
CA LEU A 79 -11.55 7.25 6.69
C LEU A 79 -11.95 7.02 5.23
N LYS A 80 -11.04 7.34 4.32
CA LYS A 80 -11.21 7.12 2.89
C LYS A 80 -11.32 5.64 2.56
N ILE A 81 -10.65 4.75 3.31
CA ILE A 81 -10.74 3.31 3.08
C ILE A 81 -12.17 2.77 3.21
N PHE A 82 -13.05 3.43 3.97
CA PHE A 82 -14.46 3.02 4.10
C PHE A 82 -15.30 3.29 2.86
N SER A 83 -14.80 4.11 1.94
CA SER A 83 -15.48 4.44 0.67
C SER A 83 -15.13 3.49 -0.49
N ILE A 84 -14.17 2.58 -0.27
CA ILE A 84 -13.72 1.64 -1.30
C ILE A 84 -14.83 0.62 -1.60
N LYS A 85 -15.04 0.36 -2.89
CA LYS A 85 -16.00 -0.63 -3.39
C LYS A 85 -15.29 -1.81 -4.03
N ASP A 86 -15.86 -3.00 -3.90
CA ASP A 86 -15.34 -4.27 -4.44
C ASP A 86 -15.05 -4.15 -5.94
N ARG A 87 -16.02 -3.64 -6.72
CA ARG A 87 -15.89 -3.46 -8.17
C ARG A 87 -14.69 -2.58 -8.55
N PHE A 88 -14.32 -1.60 -7.71
CA PHE A 88 -13.14 -0.78 -7.95
C PHE A 88 -11.85 -1.58 -7.74
N LEU A 89 -11.80 -2.44 -6.71
CA LEU A 89 -10.67 -3.32 -6.44
C LEU A 89 -10.53 -4.39 -7.55
N GLU A 90 -11.64 -4.96 -8.02
CA GLU A 90 -11.66 -5.87 -9.18
C GLU A 90 -11.07 -5.20 -10.42
N ALA A 91 -11.48 -3.97 -10.74
CA ALA A 91 -10.95 -3.20 -11.86
C ALA A 91 -9.45 -2.88 -11.73
N LYS A 92 -8.91 -2.89 -10.49
CA LYS A 92 -7.48 -2.77 -10.19
C LYS A 92 -6.74 -4.11 -10.21
N GLY A 93 -7.43 -5.21 -10.52
CA GLY A 93 -6.84 -6.55 -10.66
C GLY A 93 -6.68 -7.30 -9.33
N TYR A 94 -7.43 -6.93 -8.29
CA TYR A 94 -7.43 -7.69 -7.04
C TYR A 94 -8.23 -8.99 -7.21
N SER A 95 -7.72 -10.09 -6.66
CA SER A 95 -8.45 -11.36 -6.58
C SER A 95 -9.54 -11.27 -5.51
N SER A 96 -10.59 -12.08 -5.63
CA SER A 96 -11.68 -12.16 -4.63
C SER A 96 -11.13 -12.39 -3.22
N GLU A 97 -10.19 -13.32 -3.05
CA GLU A 97 -9.53 -13.55 -1.75
C GLU A 97 -8.84 -12.30 -1.18
N LYS A 98 -8.19 -11.49 -2.02
CA LYS A 98 -7.57 -10.24 -1.57
C LYS A 98 -8.61 -9.18 -1.23
N ILE A 99 -9.71 -9.12 -1.98
CA ILE A 99 -10.83 -8.22 -1.71
C ILE A 99 -11.44 -8.56 -0.35
N ASP A 100 -11.71 -9.84 -0.07
CA ASP A 100 -12.23 -10.30 1.21
C ASP A 100 -11.29 -9.93 2.37
N ASN A 101 -9.99 -10.11 2.19
CA ASN A 101 -8.98 -9.72 3.17
C ASN A 101 -8.99 -8.20 3.45
N ILE A 102 -9.19 -7.37 2.43
CA ILE A 102 -9.31 -5.91 2.59
C ILE A 102 -10.57 -5.56 3.38
N PHE A 103 -11.72 -6.16 3.08
CA PHE A 103 -12.95 -5.87 3.82
C PHE A 103 -12.92 -6.37 5.26
N ASN A 104 -12.34 -7.55 5.51
CA ASN A 104 -12.06 -8.03 6.86
C ASN A 104 -11.16 -7.06 7.64
N PHE A 105 -10.18 -6.45 6.98
CA PHE A 105 -9.34 -5.42 7.57
C PHE A 105 -10.12 -4.12 7.84
N ILE A 106 -10.94 -3.67 6.91
CA ILE A 106 -11.83 -2.50 7.07
C ILE A 106 -12.74 -2.68 8.28
N ASP A 107 -13.37 -3.84 8.43
CA ASP A 107 -14.29 -4.11 9.54
C ASP A 107 -13.56 -4.16 10.88
N LYS A 108 -12.32 -4.68 10.92
CA LYS A 108 -11.45 -4.56 12.08
C LYS A 108 -11.20 -3.11 12.46
N ILE A 109 -10.89 -2.23 11.50
CA ILE A 109 -10.68 -0.79 11.78
C ILE A 109 -11.97 -0.16 12.33
N LYS A 110 -13.12 -0.41 11.70
CA LYS A 110 -14.42 0.11 12.19
C LYS A 110 -14.68 -0.30 13.64
N SER A 111 -14.40 -1.55 13.98
CA SER A 111 -14.61 -2.06 15.35
C SER A 111 -13.75 -1.35 16.41
N VAL A 112 -12.60 -0.81 16.03
CA VAL A 112 -11.64 -0.14 16.92
C VAL A 112 -11.87 1.38 16.97
N LEU A 113 -12.58 1.93 15.99
CA LEU A 113 -12.96 3.34 15.94
C LEU A 113 -14.33 3.63 16.54
N ASN A 114 -15.22 2.64 16.63
CA ASN A 114 -16.43 2.69 17.43
C ASN A 114 -16.09 2.73 18.92
#